data_AF-A0AAJ1JTX5-F1
#
_entry.id   AF-A0AAJ1JTX5-F1
#
_cell.length_a   1.000
_cell.length_b   1.000
_cell.length_c   1.000
_cell.angle_alpha   90.00
_cell.angle_beta   90.00
_cell.angle_gamma   90.00
#
_symmetry.space_group_name_H-M   'P 1'
#
loop_
_entity.id
_entity.type
_entity.pdbx_description
1 polymer ?
#
loop_
_entity_poly.entity_id
_entity_poly.type
_entity_poly.pdbx_seq_one_letter_code
_entity_poly.pdbx_strand_id
1 'polypeptide(L)'
;MRKVEKLIQLMKQSKFQYDFEIGSLAKESFSDSEQLSNEEFVWVLLAYALKYEFFDQINEQRFCLMQAQILIDKKHISLDMDITVFLKQKLAFLKEAKKALLRQIVIIQICTVALLMVVFIFLLHYNVIYVLGITMVLTVANLLMIYRRVWRTFSDNQLLQLQSYVQDEELLNIIENNREGNE
;
A
#
# COMPACT_ATOMS: atom_id res chain seq x y z
N MET A 1 -32.27 -4.71 -7.11
CA MET A 1 -30.92 -4.23 -7.45
C MET A 1 -30.09 -4.36 -6.21
N ARG A 2 -28.97 -5.09 -6.26
CA ARG A 2 -28.07 -5.17 -5.10
C ARG A 2 -27.57 -3.76 -4.82
N LYS A 3 -27.55 -3.33 -3.55
CA LYS A 3 -27.19 -1.94 -3.17
C LYS A 3 -25.84 -1.51 -3.76
N VAL A 4 -24.91 -2.46 -3.88
CA VAL A 4 -23.59 -2.26 -4.50
C VAL A 4 -23.68 -2.01 -6.01
N GLU A 5 -24.57 -2.67 -6.75
CA GLU A 5 -24.75 -2.39 -8.19
C GLU A 5 -25.20 -0.94 -8.42
N LYS A 6 -26.07 -0.42 -7.54
CA LYS A 6 -26.50 0.98 -7.57
C LYS A 6 -25.34 1.92 -7.22
N LEU A 7 -24.53 1.57 -6.21
CA LEU A 7 -23.32 2.31 -5.86
C LEU A 7 -22.34 2.40 -7.05
N ILE A 8 -22.08 1.28 -7.72
CA ILE A 8 -21.19 1.21 -8.89
C ILE A 8 -21.72 2.12 -10.01
N GLN A 9 -23.03 2.07 -10.29
CA GLN A 9 -23.64 2.92 -11.31
C GLN A 9 -23.49 4.42 -10.96
N LEU A 10 -23.78 4.81 -9.72
CA LEU A 10 -23.67 6.20 -9.27
C LEU A 10 -22.22 6.70 -9.30
N MET A 11 -21.24 5.88 -8.91
CA MET A 11 -19.83 6.23 -8.99
C MET A 11 -19.34 6.43 -10.43
N LYS A 12 -19.80 5.58 -11.35
CA LYS A 12 -19.49 5.72 -12.78
C LYS A 12 -20.12 6.98 -13.38
N GLN A 13 -21.37 7.29 -13.02
CA GLN A 13 -22.10 8.47 -13.50
C GLN A 13 -21.49 9.79 -12.97
N SER A 14 -21.12 9.82 -11.70
CA SER A 14 -20.50 10.99 -11.04
C SER A 14 -19.03 11.19 -11.41
N LYS A 15 -18.45 10.30 -12.23
CA LYS A 15 -17.01 10.31 -12.57
C LYS A 15 -16.13 10.34 -11.32
N PHE A 16 -16.48 9.57 -10.29
CA PHE A 16 -15.75 9.50 -9.02
C PHE A 16 -15.70 10.84 -8.26
N GLN A 17 -16.72 11.67 -8.38
CA GLN A 17 -16.94 12.79 -7.45
C GLN A 17 -17.80 12.31 -6.28
N TYR A 18 -17.51 12.80 -5.07
CA TYR A 18 -18.31 12.46 -3.91
C TYR A 18 -19.73 13.03 -4.04
N ASP A 19 -20.71 12.17 -3.79
CA ASP A 19 -22.10 12.52 -3.58
C ASP A 19 -22.54 11.92 -2.23
N PHE A 20 -23.42 12.63 -1.52
CA PHE A 20 -23.97 12.14 -0.26
C PHE A 20 -24.67 10.79 -0.44
N GLU A 21 -25.34 10.57 -1.57
CA GLU A 21 -25.98 9.28 -1.89
C GLU A 21 -24.95 8.14 -2.01
N ILE A 22 -23.77 8.41 -2.57
CA ILE A 22 -22.65 7.44 -2.65
C ILE A 22 -22.16 7.10 -1.23
N GLY A 23 -22.01 8.10 -0.36
CA GLY A 23 -21.60 7.90 1.03
C GLY A 23 -22.61 7.10 1.86
N SER A 24 -23.90 7.38 1.70
CA SER A 24 -24.98 6.66 2.40
C SER A 24 -25.06 5.22 1.91
N LEU A 25 -25.06 5.01 0.59
CA LEU A 25 -25.13 3.66 0.00
C LEU A 25 -23.92 2.81 0.36
N ALA A 26 -22.72 3.40 0.41
CA ALA A 26 -21.53 2.69 0.84
C ALA A 26 -21.64 2.25 2.30
N LYS A 27 -22.14 3.13 3.18
CA LYS A 27 -22.36 2.79 4.59
C LYS A 27 -23.41 1.69 4.74
N GLU A 28 -24.53 1.80 4.04
CA GLU A 28 -25.61 0.81 4.07
C GLU A 28 -25.17 -0.54 3.49
N SER A 29 -24.31 -0.52 2.47
CA SER A 29 -23.76 -1.73 1.85
C SER A 29 -22.71 -2.42 2.74
N PHE A 30 -22.12 -1.71 3.70
CA PHE A 30 -21.23 -2.29 4.72
C PHE A 30 -21.95 -2.73 6.00
N SER A 31 -23.03 -2.05 6.39
CA SER A 31 -23.77 -2.38 7.61
C SER A 31 -24.63 -3.63 7.48
N ASP A 32 -25.05 -3.96 6.27
CA ASP A 32 -25.69 -5.24 6.01
C ASP A 32 -24.63 -6.34 6.06
N SER A 33 -24.75 -7.26 7.01
CA SER A 33 -23.85 -8.37 7.32
C SER A 33 -23.68 -9.42 6.21
N GLU A 34 -23.93 -9.07 4.94
CA GLU A 34 -23.64 -9.91 3.78
C GLU A 34 -22.15 -9.80 3.44
N GLN A 35 -21.48 -10.95 3.33
CA GLN A 35 -20.13 -11.00 2.77
C GLN A 35 -20.15 -10.47 1.34
N LEU A 36 -19.49 -9.34 1.14
CA LEU A 36 -19.33 -8.75 -0.18
C LEU A 36 -18.29 -9.53 -0.97
N SER A 37 -18.51 -9.70 -2.27
CA SER A 37 -17.46 -10.21 -3.14
C SER A 37 -16.26 -9.25 -3.13
N ASN A 38 -15.05 -9.76 -3.38
CA ASN A 38 -13.85 -8.93 -3.38
C ASN A 38 -13.94 -7.72 -4.33
N GLU A 39 -14.65 -7.87 -5.46
CA GLU A 39 -14.88 -6.78 -6.41
C GLU A 39 -15.85 -5.73 -5.85
N GLU A 40 -16.98 -6.16 -5.29
CA GLU A 40 -17.94 -5.28 -4.62
C GLU A 40 -17.27 -4.51 -3.47
N PHE A 41 -16.46 -5.20 -2.66
CA PHE A 41 -15.73 -4.60 -1.55
C PHE A 41 -14.76 -3.51 -1.99
N VAL A 42 -14.06 -3.67 -3.13
CA VAL A 42 -13.20 -2.63 -3.71
C VAL A 42 -14.00 -1.37 -4.04
N TRP A 43 -15.20 -1.51 -4.60
CA TRP A 43 -16.07 -0.36 -4.90
C TRP A 43 -16.51 0.38 -3.64
N VAL A 44 -16.85 -0.35 -2.58
CA VAL A 44 -17.23 0.29 -1.32
C VAL A 44 -16.04 1.01 -0.67
N LEU A 45 -14.83 0.44 -0.71
CA LEU A 45 -13.61 1.11 -0.26
C LEU A 45 -13.32 2.40 -1.04
N LEU A 46 -13.52 2.37 -2.36
CA LEU A 46 -13.37 3.57 -3.20
C LEU A 46 -14.41 4.65 -2.85
N ALA A 47 -15.66 4.26 -2.59
CA ALA A 47 -16.70 5.20 -2.15
C ALA A 47 -16.35 5.86 -0.80
N TYR A 48 -15.80 5.10 0.15
CA TYR A 48 -15.30 5.65 1.41
C TYR A 48 -14.10 6.56 1.21
N ALA A 49 -13.18 6.22 0.31
CA ALA A 49 -12.09 7.12 -0.04
C ALA A 49 -12.59 8.47 -0.57
N LEU A 50 -13.65 8.48 -1.37
CA LEU A 50 -14.28 9.72 -1.85
C LEU A 50 -14.96 10.50 -0.72
N LYS A 51 -15.64 9.81 0.20
CA LYS A 51 -16.22 10.40 1.40
C LYS A 51 -15.15 11.09 2.24
N TYR A 52 -14.06 10.41 2.56
CA TYR A 52 -12.99 10.96 3.39
C TYR A 52 -12.24 12.10 2.70
N GLU A 53 -12.14 12.07 1.36
CA GLU A 53 -11.64 13.22 0.59
C GLU A 53 -12.50 14.46 0.81
N PHE A 54 -13.83 14.31 0.80
CA PHE A 54 -14.75 15.43 1.00
C PHE A 54 -14.67 16.02 2.41
N PHE A 55 -14.35 15.21 3.42
CA PHE A 55 -14.19 15.64 4.82
C PHE A 55 -12.75 16.01 5.20
N ASP A 56 -11.82 16.13 4.24
CA ASP A 56 -10.40 16.41 4.46
C ASP A 56 -9.67 15.39 5.39
N GLN A 57 -10.18 14.16 5.47
CA GLN A 57 -9.62 13.05 6.26
C GLN A 57 -8.62 12.24 5.42
N ILE A 58 -7.43 12.83 5.23
CA ILE A 58 -6.42 12.33 4.28
C ILE A 58 -5.89 10.93 4.66
N ASN A 59 -5.73 10.61 5.94
CA ASN A 59 -5.15 9.33 6.35
C ASN A 59 -6.11 8.16 6.11
N GLU A 60 -7.38 8.36 6.45
CA GLU A 60 -8.50 7.46 6.22
C GLU A 60 -8.71 7.23 4.73
N GLN A 61 -8.68 8.31 3.93
CA GLN A 61 -8.70 8.22 2.48
C GLN A 61 -7.55 7.33 1.95
N ARG A 62 -6.31 7.62 2.37
CA ARG A 62 -5.13 6.87 1.92
C ARG A 62 -5.21 5.40 2.30
N PHE A 63 -5.70 5.12 3.50
CA PHE A 63 -5.90 3.75 3.98
C PHE A 63 -6.91 2.99 3.10
N CYS A 64 -8.07 3.57 2.81
CA CYS A 64 -9.07 2.97 1.92
C CYS A 64 -8.53 2.69 0.51
N LEU A 65 -7.85 3.68 -0.10
CA LEU A 65 -7.26 3.53 -1.44
C LEU A 65 -6.17 2.46 -1.47
N MET A 66 -5.39 2.37 -0.40
CA MET A 66 -4.31 1.41 -0.29
C MET A 66 -4.83 -0.02 -0.12
N GLN A 67 -5.88 -0.21 0.68
CA GLN A 67 -6.57 -1.49 0.78
C GLN A 67 -7.17 -1.92 -0.55
N ALA A 68 -7.85 -1.01 -1.25
CA ALA A 68 -8.39 -1.29 -2.57
C ALA A 68 -7.30 -1.77 -3.54
N GLN A 69 -6.16 -1.08 -3.58
CA GLN A 69 -5.02 -1.47 -4.44
C GLN A 69 -4.46 -2.85 -4.08
N ILE A 70 -4.29 -3.16 -2.79
CA ILE A 70 -3.77 -4.46 -2.35
C ILE A 70 -4.72 -5.59 -2.74
N LEU A 71 -6.04 -5.38 -2.62
CA LEU A 71 -7.04 -6.36 -3.03
C LEU A 71 -6.98 -6.62 -4.53
N ILE A 72 -6.88 -5.56 -5.33
CA ILE A 72 -6.74 -5.66 -6.80
C ILE A 72 -5.49 -6.45 -7.17
N ASP A 73 -4.34 -6.11 -6.56
CA ASP A 73 -3.05 -6.72 -6.88
C ASP A 73 -2.97 -8.18 -6.41
N LYS A 74 -3.52 -8.51 -5.23
CA LYS A 74 -3.48 -9.88 -4.66
C LYS A 74 -4.52 -10.82 -5.27
N LYS A 75 -5.72 -10.32 -5.60
CA LYS A 75 -6.84 -11.13 -6.11
C LYS A 75 -7.00 -11.04 -7.64
N HIS A 76 -6.11 -10.33 -8.34
CA HIS A 76 -6.12 -10.17 -9.81
C HIS A 76 -7.47 -9.69 -10.37
N ILE A 77 -8.09 -8.73 -9.69
CA ILE A 77 -9.39 -8.18 -10.09
C ILE A 77 -9.20 -7.31 -11.34
N SER A 78 -9.93 -7.62 -12.41
CA SER A 78 -9.95 -6.79 -13.62
C SER A 78 -10.87 -5.59 -13.41
N LEU A 79 -10.28 -4.40 -13.23
CA LEU A 79 -11.03 -3.15 -13.12
C LEU A 79 -11.04 -2.37 -14.42
N ASP A 80 -12.08 -1.55 -14.59
CA ASP A 80 -12.19 -0.58 -15.69
C ASP A 80 -10.98 0.37 -15.75
N MET A 81 -10.64 0.80 -16.96
CA MET A 81 -9.47 1.66 -17.23
C MET A 81 -9.55 3.00 -16.46
N ASP A 82 -10.75 3.54 -16.26
CA ASP A 82 -10.95 4.80 -15.53
C ASP A 82 -10.60 4.69 -14.05
N ILE A 83 -10.88 3.54 -13.42
CA ILE A 83 -10.58 3.28 -12.01
C ILE A 83 -9.08 3.13 -11.81
N THR A 84 -8.41 2.44 -12.73
CA THR A 84 -6.95 2.31 -12.68
C THR A 84 -6.24 3.64 -12.89
N VAL A 85 -6.81 4.56 -13.68
CA VAL A 85 -6.31 5.94 -13.80
C VAL A 85 -6.55 6.72 -12.51
N PHE A 86 -7.76 6.67 -11.94
CA PHE A 86 -8.10 7.31 -10.67
C PHE A 86 -7.18 6.86 -9.52
N LEU A 87 -7.04 5.55 -9.33
CA LEU A 87 -6.15 4.95 -8.33
C LEU A 87 -4.70 5.39 -8.55
N LYS A 88 -4.20 5.37 -9.81
CA LYS A 88 -2.83 5.81 -10.11
C LYS A 88 -2.58 7.27 -9.74
N GLN A 89 -3.57 8.14 -9.94
CA GLN A 89 -3.47 9.56 -9.59
C GLN A 89 -3.47 9.73 -8.06
N LYS A 90 -4.44 9.13 -7.37
CA LYS A 90 -4.59 9.29 -5.91
C LYS A 90 -3.50 8.58 -5.12
N LEU A 91 -2.92 7.50 -5.66
CA LEU A 91 -1.78 6.78 -5.06
C LEU A 91 -0.41 7.33 -5.50
N ALA A 92 -0.34 8.52 -6.09
CA ALA A 92 0.94 9.15 -6.42
C ALA A 92 1.86 9.29 -5.18
N PHE A 93 1.28 9.51 -3.99
CA PHE A 93 2.03 9.58 -2.73
C PHE A 93 2.81 8.28 -2.43
N LEU A 94 2.29 7.11 -2.82
CA LEU A 94 3.01 5.84 -2.64
C LEU A 94 4.25 5.77 -3.51
N LYS A 95 4.21 6.34 -4.73
CA LYS A 95 5.39 6.40 -5.60
C LYS A 95 6.46 7.32 -5.02
N GLU A 96 6.05 8.44 -4.44
CA GLU A 96 6.97 9.36 -3.77
C GLU A 96 7.58 8.74 -2.52
N ALA A 97 6.77 8.08 -1.68
CA ALA A 97 7.23 7.35 -0.51
C ALA A 97 8.19 6.21 -0.88
N LYS A 98 7.88 5.42 -1.93
CA LYS A 98 8.78 4.39 -2.47
C LYS A 98 10.10 5.00 -2.93
N LYS A 99 10.06 6.12 -3.65
CA LYS A 99 11.26 6.81 -4.13
C LYS A 99 12.12 7.35 -2.98
N ALA A 100 11.50 7.87 -1.92
CA ALA A 100 12.20 8.32 -0.73
C ALA A 100 12.89 7.16 -0.01
N LEU A 101 12.20 6.03 0.17
CA LEU A 101 12.78 4.83 0.78
C LEU A 101 13.93 4.25 -0.07
N LEU A 102 13.79 4.24 -1.40
CA LEU A 102 14.88 3.87 -2.30
C LEU A 102 16.12 4.75 -2.12
N ARG A 103 15.93 6.08 -2.03
CA ARG A 103 17.04 7.01 -1.80
C ARG A 103 17.74 6.70 -0.47
N GLN A 104 16.99 6.45 0.60
CA GLN A 104 17.58 6.10 1.90
C GLN A 104 18.38 4.80 1.83
N ILE A 105 17.86 3.75 1.19
CA ILE A 105 18.58 2.48 1.04
C ILE A 105 19.87 2.66 0.23
N VAL A 106 19.83 3.44 -0.86
CA VAL A 106 21.01 3.73 -1.68
C VAL A 106 22.06 4.50 -0.88
N ILE A 107 21.66 5.49 -0.09
CA ILE A 107 22.59 6.24 0.79
C ILE A 107 23.25 5.29 1.79
N ILE A 108 22.47 4.43 2.46
CA ILE A 108 23.00 3.43 3.40
C ILE A 108 23.99 2.51 2.68
N GLN A 109 23.66 2.02 1.49
CA GLN A 109 24.58 1.18 0.69
C GLN A 109 25.89 1.90 0.38
N ILE A 110 25.84 3.13 -0.10
CA ILE A 110 27.04 3.93 -0.41
C ILE A 110 27.89 4.11 0.85
N CYS A 111 27.28 4.46 1.99
CA CYS A 111 27.99 4.57 3.26
C CYS A 111 28.63 3.25 3.70
N THR A 112 27.92 2.13 3.53
CA THR A 112 28.42 0.80 3.92
C THR A 112 29.62 0.38 3.05
N VAL A 113 29.54 0.61 1.74
CA VAL A 113 30.63 0.32 0.80
C VAL A 113 31.83 1.24 1.05
N ALA A 114 31.61 2.52 1.30
CA ALA A 114 32.69 3.46 1.64
C ALA A 114 33.42 3.04 2.93
N LEU A 115 32.66 2.66 3.97
CA LEU A 115 33.22 2.13 5.21
C LEU A 115 34.05 0.87 4.97
N LEU A 116 33.52 -0.08 4.18
CA LEU A 116 34.22 -1.31 3.81
C LEU A 116 35.51 -1.02 3.04
N MET A 117 35.53 -0.04 2.14
CA MET A 117 36.73 0.38 1.41
C MET A 117 37.80 0.97 2.34
N VAL A 118 37.41 1.80 3.31
CA VAL A 118 38.34 2.35 4.32
C VAL A 118 38.94 1.22 5.15
N VAL A 119 38.13 0.26 5.59
CA VAL A 119 38.57 -0.93 6.33
C VAL A 119 39.51 -1.79 5.47
N PHE A 120 39.21 -1.95 4.18
CA PHE A 120 40.03 -2.71 3.25
C PHE A 120 41.41 -2.08 3.02
N ILE A 121 41.49 -0.75 2.88
CA ILE A 121 42.77 -0.01 2.77
C ILE A 121 43.64 -0.22 4.02
N PHE A 122 43.03 -0.23 5.20
CA PHE A 122 43.75 -0.44 6.46
C PHE A 122 44.25 -1.89 6.62
N LEU A 123 43.50 -2.86 6.10
CA LEU A 123 43.80 -4.29 6.24
C LEU A 123 44.64 -4.88 5.09
N LEU A 124 44.89 -4.13 4.03
CA LEU A 124 45.79 -4.49 2.92
C LEU A 124 47.23 -4.81 3.39
N HIS A 125 47.62 -4.40 4.59
CA HIS A 125 48.90 -4.77 5.23
C HIS A 125 48.95 -6.21 5.78
N TYR A 126 47.82 -6.95 5.80
CA TYR A 126 47.73 -8.29 6.37
C TYR A 126 47.21 -9.32 5.36
N ASN A 127 47.63 -10.58 5.48
CA ASN A 127 47.17 -11.74 4.67
C ASN A 127 45.66 -12.07 4.79
N VAL A 128 44.85 -11.19 5.36
CA VAL A 128 43.42 -11.37 5.67
C VAL A 128 42.50 -10.97 4.49
N ILE A 129 43.09 -10.55 3.37
CA ILE A 129 42.38 -10.05 2.16
C ILE A 129 41.32 -11.04 1.64
N TYR A 130 41.58 -12.35 1.71
CA TYR A 130 40.61 -13.38 1.28
C TYR A 130 39.35 -13.39 2.15
N VAL A 131 39.48 -13.25 3.47
CA VAL A 131 38.34 -13.23 4.39
C VAL A 131 37.52 -11.96 4.19
N LEU A 132 38.19 -10.82 3.98
CA LEU A 132 37.55 -9.54 3.67
C LEU A 132 36.75 -9.58 2.37
N GLY A 133 37.32 -10.13 1.29
CA GLY A 133 36.63 -10.28 0.01
C GLY A 133 35.35 -11.11 0.15
N ILE A 134 35.41 -12.23 0.87
CA ILE A 134 34.23 -13.08 1.12
C ILE A 134 33.18 -12.33 1.97
N THR A 135 33.59 -11.61 3.03
CA THR A 135 32.66 -10.81 3.83
C THR A 135 32.00 -9.68 3.05
N MET A 136 32.72 -9.05 2.11
CA MET A 136 32.17 -8.03 1.22
C MET A 136 31.11 -8.61 0.28
N VAL A 137 31.36 -9.77 -0.31
CA VAL A 137 30.38 -10.45 -1.16
C VAL A 137 29.14 -10.87 -0.37
N LEU A 138 29.32 -11.41 0.84
CA LEU A 138 28.22 -11.81 1.73
C LEU A 138 27.38 -10.62 2.19
N THR A 139 28.01 -9.49 2.54
CA THR A 139 27.28 -8.28 2.95
C THR A 139 26.48 -7.68 1.79
N VAL A 140 27.04 -7.63 0.58
CA VAL A 140 26.31 -7.20 -0.62
C VAL A 140 25.13 -8.13 -0.93
N ALA A 141 25.33 -9.46 -0.84
CA ALA A 141 24.27 -10.44 -1.05
C ALA A 141 23.13 -10.28 -0.01
N ASN A 142 23.48 -10.09 1.27
CA ASN A 142 22.50 -9.84 2.33
C ASN A 142 21.74 -8.53 2.10
N LEU A 143 22.42 -7.47 1.67
CA LEU A 143 21.78 -6.20 1.32
C LEU A 143 20.78 -6.35 0.17
N LEU A 144 21.11 -7.12 -0.87
CA LEU A 144 20.18 -7.44 -1.97
C LEU A 144 18.96 -8.23 -1.49
N MET A 145 19.15 -9.19 -0.59
CA MET A 145 18.05 -9.95 0.01
C MET A 145 17.14 -9.08 0.87
N ILE A 146 17.71 -8.19 1.69
CA ILE A 146 16.97 -7.22 2.51
C ILE A 146 16.19 -6.26 1.61
N TYR A 147 16.83 -5.72 0.58
CA TYR A 147 16.17 -4.85 -0.40
C TYR A 147 14.95 -5.53 -1.02
N ARG A 148 15.11 -6.77 -1.50
CA ARG A 148 14.02 -7.53 -2.12
C ARG A 148 12.89 -7.81 -1.13
N ARG A 149 13.22 -8.08 0.14
CA ARG A 149 12.24 -8.29 1.21
C ARG A 149 11.46 -7.01 1.52
N VAL A 150 12.15 -5.91 1.76
CA VAL A 150 11.56 -4.59 2.04
C VAL A 150 10.66 -4.14 0.89
N TRP A 151 11.07 -4.39 -0.36
CA TRP A 151 10.26 -4.04 -1.53
C TRP A 151 8.95 -4.82 -1.59
N ARG A 152 8.97 -6.12 -1.26
CA ARG A 152 7.76 -6.95 -1.22
C ARG A 152 6.83 -6.55 -0.08
N THR A 153 7.38 -6.22 1.10
CA THR A 153 6.58 -5.88 2.28
C THR A 153 6.22 -4.39 2.36
N PHE A 154 6.67 -3.55 1.42
CA PHE A 154 6.47 -2.11 1.48
C PHE A 154 5.00 -1.72 1.56
N SER A 155 4.14 -2.32 0.72
CA SER A 155 2.70 -2.04 0.72
C SER A 155 2.05 -2.51 2.01
N ASP A 156 2.39 -3.68 2.52
CA ASP A 156 1.80 -4.16 3.77
C ASP A 156 2.27 -3.31 4.97
N ASN A 157 3.53 -2.87 4.99
CA ASN A 157 4.08 -2.01 6.06
C ASN A 157 3.50 -0.60 6.05
N GLN A 158 3.33 0.00 4.87
CA GLN A 158 2.71 1.32 4.73
C GLN A 158 1.21 1.26 5.10
N LEU A 159 0.53 0.15 4.81
CA LEU A 159 -0.84 -0.08 5.25
C LEU A 159 -0.94 -0.16 6.77
N LEU A 160 -0.08 -0.95 7.42
CA LEU A 160 -0.02 -1.05 8.89
C LEU A 160 0.29 0.30 9.55
N GLN A 161 1.21 1.07 8.94
CA GLN A 161 1.50 2.41 9.41
C GLN A 161 0.27 3.31 9.30
N LEU A 162 -0.42 3.32 8.16
CA LEU A 162 -1.65 4.09 7.98
C LEU A 162 -2.76 3.66 8.93
N GLN A 163 -2.90 2.34 9.18
CA GLN A 163 -3.87 1.79 10.11
C GLN A 163 -3.74 2.41 11.52
N SER A 164 -2.50 2.67 11.98
CA SER A 164 -2.27 3.31 13.28
C SER A 164 -2.72 4.78 13.36
N TYR A 165 -2.97 5.42 12.22
CA TYR A 165 -3.43 6.80 12.12
C TYR A 165 -4.93 6.93 11.81
N VAL A 166 -5.62 5.82 11.49
CA VAL A 166 -7.05 5.81 11.22
C VAL A 166 -7.81 5.94 12.54
N GLN A 167 -8.62 6.99 12.66
CA GLN A 167 -9.43 7.21 13.87
C GLN A 167 -10.82 6.57 13.79
N ASP A 168 -11.22 6.12 12.60
CA ASP A 168 -12.52 5.50 12.35
C ASP A 168 -12.50 4.00 12.70
N GLU A 169 -12.90 3.67 13.93
CA GLU A 169 -13.01 2.29 14.42
C GLU A 169 -14.04 1.45 13.62
N GLU A 170 -15.07 2.09 13.06
CA GLU A 170 -16.08 1.42 12.23
C GLU A 170 -15.42 0.88 10.96
N LEU A 171 -14.59 1.71 10.29
CA LEU A 171 -13.83 1.32 9.10
C LEU A 171 -12.85 0.16 9.38
N LEU A 172 -12.14 0.20 10.51
CA LEU A 172 -11.18 -0.84 10.89
C LEU A 172 -11.86 -2.19 11.14
N ASN A 173 -12.95 -2.19 11.90
CA ASN A 173 -13.73 -3.40 12.19
C ASN A 173 -14.34 -4.01 10.92
N ILE A 174 -14.82 -3.18 9.99
CA ILE A 174 -15.40 -3.64 8.71
C ILE A 174 -14.36 -4.36 7.85
N ILE A 175 -13.13 -3.85 7.82
CA ILE A 175 -12.03 -4.43 7.03
C ILE A 175 -11.57 -5.75 7.66
N GLU A 176 -11.52 -5.85 8.98
CA GLU A 176 -11.17 -7.07 9.69
C GLU A 176 -12.22 -8.17 9.47
N ASN A 177 -13.51 -7.84 9.62
CA ASN A 177 -14.62 -8.77 9.40
C ASN A 177 -14.68 -9.30 7.95
N ASN A 178 -14.43 -8.45 6.95
CA ASN A 178 -14.39 -8.90 5.55
C ASN A 178 -13.14 -9.72 5.20
N ARG A 179 -12.07 -9.60 6.01
CA ARG A 179 -10.85 -10.39 5.85
C ARG A 179 -11.03 -11.80 6.40
N GLU A 180 -11.59 -11.93 7.60
CA GLU A 180 -11.91 -13.24 8.21
C GLU A 180 -12.94 -14.03 7.40
N GLY A 181 -13.87 -13.33 6.74
CA GLY A 181 -14.88 -13.96 5.89
C GLY A 181 -14.37 -14.50 4.54
N ASN A 182 -13.18 -14.09 4.09
CA ASN A 182 -12.61 -14.40 2.77
C ASN A 182 -11.28 -15.20 2.85
N GLU A 183 -10.87 -15.64 4.04
CA GLU A 183 -9.82 -16.64 4.30
C GLU A 183 -10.42 -18.06 4.35
#